data_AF-A0A355V2U1-F1
#
_entry.id   AF-A0A355V2U1-F1
#
_cell.length_a   1.000
_cell.length_b   1.000
_cell.length_c   1.000
_cell.angle_alpha   90.00
_cell.angle_beta   90.00
_cell.angle_gamma   90.00
#
_symmetry.space_group_name_H-M   'P 1'
#
loop_
_entity.id
_entity.type
_entity.pdbx_description
1 polymer ?
#
loop_
_entity_poly.entity_id
_entity_poly.type
_entity_poly.pdbx_seq_one_letter_code
_entity_poly.pdbx_strand_id
1 'polypeptide(L)'
;MFLKGKLLKAAAICNYVFTALWFVVTACFFALSNNLYWMFLIFALVSLYDGFVLISVKEKMKSVTLDKNENIKLLVCWILSIVCPPSFILCGLAYFRKTEDEVTVRSNVPCEAKEEAKAPAGKKPFYKAKSFITMCVALGMIIISSFSAMCFETSGFSVKVSDFTLTREMTLSYNEGKIHGKQYAIPLTVTDDGKEHETSYSVTMYKPASATEENPAPVVFVLPGFTRTKATMAQYCVELSRRGAVVFCSDPGGQGGTTENSSTGAHGIEYLVQYVYNNSDDFKFCDKNRFGAVGHSQGGGNVVTLASDMAGASFEESIIKSV
;
A
#
# COMPACT_ATOMS: atom_id res chain seq x y z
N MET A 1 -47.79 -6.86 -5.44
CA MET A 1 -46.40 -6.74 -5.97
C MET A 1 -45.87 -8.16 -6.21
N PHE A 2 -45.58 -8.52 -7.45
CA PHE A 2 -45.19 -9.88 -7.85
C PHE A 2 -43.89 -10.35 -7.17
N LEU A 3 -43.82 -11.60 -6.70
CA LEU A 3 -42.59 -12.15 -6.09
C LEU A 3 -41.43 -12.18 -7.09
N LYS A 4 -41.70 -12.42 -8.37
CA LYS A 4 -40.71 -12.30 -9.47
C LYS A 4 -40.02 -10.94 -9.47
N GLY A 5 -40.77 -9.84 -9.33
CA GLY A 5 -40.20 -8.50 -9.23
C GLY A 5 -39.37 -8.26 -7.97
N LYS A 6 -39.67 -8.94 -6.86
CA LYS A 6 -38.84 -8.90 -5.64
C LYS A 6 -37.53 -9.66 -5.84
N LEU A 7 -37.56 -10.82 -6.52
CA LEU A 7 -36.38 -11.60 -6.87
C LEU A 7 -35.44 -10.81 -7.79
N LEU A 8 -35.97 -10.14 -8.83
CA LEU A 8 -35.18 -9.28 -9.71
C LEU A 8 -34.53 -8.11 -8.97
N LYS A 9 -35.25 -7.48 -8.02
CA LYS A 9 -34.67 -6.42 -7.17
C LYS A 9 -33.54 -6.97 -6.30
N ALA A 10 -33.73 -8.14 -5.69
CA ALA A 10 -32.71 -8.77 -4.86
C ALA A 10 -31.46 -9.15 -5.67
N ALA A 11 -31.65 -9.74 -6.86
CA ALA A 11 -30.57 -10.07 -7.79
C ALA A 11 -29.77 -8.82 -8.21
N ALA A 12 -30.45 -7.73 -8.55
CA ALA A 12 -29.79 -6.46 -8.89
C ALA A 12 -28.96 -5.90 -7.72
N ILE A 13 -29.46 -5.97 -6.49
CA ILE A 13 -28.71 -5.55 -5.30
C ILE A 13 -27.46 -6.41 -5.11
N CYS A 14 -27.56 -7.74 -5.26
CA CYS A 14 -26.40 -8.64 -5.22
C CYS A 14 -25.36 -8.26 -6.28
N ASN A 15 -25.80 -7.96 -7.50
CA ASN A 15 -24.93 -7.52 -8.58
C ASN A 15 -24.20 -6.21 -8.24
N TYR A 16 -24.86 -5.20 -7.67
CA TYR A 16 -24.18 -3.96 -7.24
C TYR A 16 -23.14 -4.18 -6.14
N VAL A 17 -23.43 -5.07 -5.18
CA VAL A 17 -22.46 -5.44 -4.13
C VAL A 17 -21.25 -6.14 -4.77
N PHE A 18 -21.48 -7.06 -5.70
CA PHE A 18 -20.41 -7.76 -6.41
C PHE A 18 -19.61 -6.85 -7.34
N THR A 19 -20.23 -5.85 -7.96
CA THR A 19 -19.50 -4.80 -8.70
C THR A 19 -18.47 -4.12 -7.81
N ALA A 20 -18.86 -3.70 -6.60
CA ALA A 20 -17.93 -3.07 -5.66
C ALA A 20 -16.81 -4.03 -5.25
N LEU A 21 -17.14 -5.29 -4.95
CA LEU A 21 -16.14 -6.32 -4.62
C LEU A 21 -15.15 -6.57 -5.77
N TRP A 22 -15.64 -6.68 -7.01
CA TRP A 22 -14.80 -6.89 -8.18
C TRP A 22 -13.89 -5.70 -8.47
N PHE A 23 -14.35 -4.46 -8.26
CA PHE A 23 -13.48 -3.28 -8.35
C PHE A 23 -12.37 -3.30 -7.29
N VAL A 24 -12.66 -3.74 -6.06
CA VAL A 24 -11.62 -3.90 -5.03
C VAL A 24 -10.60 -4.96 -5.44
N VAL A 25 -11.05 -6.13 -5.90
CA VAL A 25 -10.14 -7.19 -6.37
C VAL A 25 -9.31 -6.71 -7.56
N THR A 26 -9.91 -5.98 -8.50
CA THR A 26 -9.22 -5.35 -9.64
C THR A 26 -8.09 -4.45 -9.15
N ALA A 27 -8.36 -3.56 -8.20
CA ALA A 27 -7.36 -2.66 -7.64
C ALA A 27 -6.20 -3.41 -6.96
N CYS A 28 -6.50 -4.49 -6.21
CA CYS A 28 -5.48 -5.34 -5.60
C CYS A 28 -4.57 -6.00 -6.65
N PHE A 29 -5.13 -6.55 -7.73
CA PHE A 29 -4.34 -7.19 -8.79
C PHE A 29 -3.58 -6.18 -9.64
N PHE A 30 -4.12 -4.97 -9.83
CA PHE A 30 -3.42 -3.87 -10.49
C PHE A 30 -2.19 -3.43 -9.68
N ALA A 31 -2.33 -3.27 -8.36
CA ALA A 31 -1.22 -2.92 -7.47
C ALA A 31 -0.10 -3.99 -7.48
N LEU A 32 -0.46 -5.25 -7.71
CA LEU A 32 0.47 -6.37 -7.87
C LEU A 32 1.09 -6.47 -9.27
N SER A 33 0.80 -5.55 -10.19
CA SER A 33 1.22 -5.61 -11.60
C SER A 33 0.85 -6.93 -12.29
N ASN A 34 -0.28 -7.53 -11.88
CA ASN A 34 -0.74 -8.82 -12.39
C ASN A 34 -1.87 -8.62 -13.40
N ASN A 35 -1.65 -9.06 -14.65
CA ASN A 35 -2.57 -8.88 -15.78
C ASN A 35 -4.01 -9.40 -15.56
N LEU A 36 -4.25 -10.23 -14.54
CA LEU A 36 -5.60 -10.68 -14.16
C LEU A 36 -6.53 -9.52 -13.72
N TYR A 37 -6.00 -8.33 -13.40
CA TYR A 37 -6.85 -7.18 -13.08
C TYR A 37 -7.85 -6.85 -14.21
N TRP A 38 -7.49 -7.07 -15.48
CA TRP A 38 -8.41 -6.86 -16.62
C TRP A 38 -9.61 -7.79 -16.57
N MET A 39 -9.42 -9.05 -16.17
CA MET A 39 -10.50 -10.02 -16.04
C MET A 39 -11.49 -9.58 -14.95
N PHE A 40 -10.98 -9.17 -13.78
CA PHE A 40 -11.83 -8.71 -12.68
C PHE A 40 -12.53 -7.38 -12.98
N LEU A 41 -11.90 -6.50 -13.77
CA LEU A 41 -12.54 -5.28 -14.26
C LEU A 41 -13.74 -5.62 -15.15
N ILE A 42 -13.58 -6.59 -16.05
CA ILE A 42 -14.69 -7.07 -16.90
C ILE A 42 -15.81 -7.64 -16.01
N PHE A 43 -15.50 -8.42 -14.98
CA PHE A 43 -16.52 -8.95 -14.05
C PHE A 43 -17.28 -7.82 -13.34
N ALA A 44 -16.59 -6.77 -12.88
CA ALA A 44 -17.21 -5.62 -12.24
C ALA A 44 -18.22 -4.92 -13.16
N LEU A 45 -17.81 -4.70 -14.42
CA LEU A 45 -18.63 -4.04 -15.44
C LEU A 45 -19.83 -4.89 -15.86
N VAL A 46 -19.65 -6.21 -15.99
CA VAL A 46 -20.74 -7.17 -16.28
C VAL A 46 -21.77 -7.17 -15.15
N SER A 47 -21.33 -7.27 -13.88
CA SER A 47 -22.24 -7.18 -12.74
C SER A 47 -22.99 -5.85 -12.69
N LEU A 48 -22.32 -4.73 -13.02
CA LEU A 48 -22.93 -3.40 -13.01
C LEU A 48 -24.01 -3.29 -14.09
N TYR A 49 -23.69 -3.73 -15.30
CA TYR A 49 -24.62 -3.78 -16.43
C TYR A 49 -25.86 -4.63 -16.09
N ASP A 50 -25.65 -5.85 -15.58
CA ASP A 50 -26.74 -6.74 -15.20
C ASP A 50 -27.64 -6.11 -14.13
N GLY A 51 -27.07 -5.44 -13.13
CA GLY A 51 -27.84 -4.73 -12.10
C GLY A 51 -28.81 -3.71 -12.71
N PHE A 52 -28.34 -2.89 -13.65
CA PHE A 52 -29.17 -1.89 -14.32
C PHE A 52 -30.27 -2.52 -15.19
N VAL A 53 -29.93 -3.55 -15.97
CA VAL A 53 -30.90 -4.21 -16.86
C VAL A 53 -31.99 -4.92 -16.04
N LEU A 54 -31.64 -5.58 -14.93
CA LEU A 54 -32.61 -6.26 -14.07
C LEU A 54 -33.60 -5.30 -13.43
N ILE A 55 -33.15 -4.10 -13.02
CA ILE A 55 -34.05 -3.04 -12.53
C ILE A 55 -34.95 -2.55 -13.66
N SER A 56 -34.41 -2.33 -14.86
CA SER A 56 -35.21 -1.90 -16.01
C SER A 56 -36.28 -2.93 -16.40
N VAL A 57 -35.94 -4.23 -16.43
CA VAL A 57 -36.88 -5.33 -16.70
C VAL A 57 -37.98 -5.35 -15.63
N LYS A 58 -37.61 -5.19 -14.36
CA LYS A 58 -38.56 -5.12 -13.24
C LYS A 58 -39.51 -3.92 -13.36
N GLU A 59 -39.02 -2.75 -13.74
CA GLU A 59 -39.85 -1.54 -13.88
C GLU A 59 -40.86 -1.66 -15.04
N LYS A 60 -40.48 -2.36 -16.11
CA LYS A 60 -41.36 -2.63 -17.26
C LYS A 60 -42.31 -3.82 -17.03
N MET A 61 -42.22 -4.49 -15.89
CA MET A 61 -43.03 -5.65 -15.55
C MET A 61 -44.46 -5.25 -15.19
N LYS A 62 -45.43 -5.62 -16.04
CA LYS A 62 -46.86 -5.40 -15.80
C LYS A 62 -47.60 -6.65 -15.28
N SER A 63 -47.05 -7.84 -15.54
CA SER A 63 -47.57 -9.15 -15.13
C SER A 63 -46.42 -10.14 -14.93
N VAL A 64 -46.67 -11.36 -14.45
CA VAL A 64 -45.62 -12.38 -14.20
C VAL A 64 -44.95 -12.85 -15.51
N THR A 65 -45.72 -12.89 -16.59
CA THR A 65 -45.25 -13.14 -17.96
C THR A 65 -44.66 -11.87 -18.55
N LEU A 66 -43.35 -11.90 -18.82
CA LEU A 66 -42.65 -10.79 -19.46
C LEU A 66 -42.90 -10.79 -20.96
N ASP A 67 -42.88 -9.61 -21.56
CA ASP A 67 -42.82 -9.46 -23.02
C ASP A 67 -41.55 -10.14 -23.58
N LYS A 68 -41.60 -10.57 -24.85
CA LYS A 68 -40.53 -11.32 -25.52
C LYS A 68 -39.16 -10.64 -25.38
N ASN A 69 -39.12 -9.32 -25.56
CA ASN A 69 -37.89 -8.54 -25.46
C ASN A 69 -37.33 -8.51 -24.03
N GLU A 70 -38.18 -8.32 -23.03
CA GLU A 70 -37.77 -8.29 -21.63
C GLU A 70 -37.42 -9.69 -21.09
N ASN A 71 -38.03 -10.74 -21.65
CA ASN A 71 -37.68 -12.12 -21.34
C ASN A 71 -36.30 -12.52 -21.91
N ILE A 72 -35.95 -12.04 -23.11
CA ILE A 72 -34.60 -12.22 -23.68
C ILE A 72 -33.56 -11.51 -22.83
N LYS A 73 -33.83 -10.26 -22.41
CA LYS A 73 -32.93 -9.52 -21.51
C LYS A 73 -32.73 -10.26 -20.19
N LEU A 74 -33.80 -10.78 -19.60
CA LEU A 74 -33.70 -11.57 -18.37
C LEU A 74 -32.87 -12.86 -18.56
N LEU A 75 -32.99 -13.53 -19.71
CA LEU A 75 -32.18 -14.71 -20.04
C LEU A 75 -30.69 -14.34 -20.16
N VAL A 76 -30.37 -13.24 -20.87
CA VAL A 76 -29.00 -12.75 -21.01
C VAL A 76 -28.42 -12.38 -19.65
N CYS A 77 -29.16 -11.63 -18.82
CA CYS A 77 -28.73 -11.30 -17.46
C CYS A 77 -28.57 -12.54 -16.58
N TRP A 78 -29.39 -13.57 -16.76
CA TRP A 78 -29.20 -14.81 -16.01
C TRP A 78 -27.86 -15.48 -16.36
N ILE A 79 -27.50 -15.56 -17.64
CA ILE A 79 -26.21 -16.13 -18.08
C ILE A 79 -25.03 -15.28 -17.59
N LEU A 80 -25.10 -13.96 -17.77
CA LEU A 80 -24.05 -13.03 -17.38
C LEU A 80 -23.84 -12.98 -15.86
N SER A 81 -24.89 -13.21 -15.08
CA SER A 81 -24.82 -13.25 -13.62
C SER A 81 -24.02 -14.44 -13.07
N ILE A 82 -23.41 -15.30 -13.91
CA ILE A 82 -22.46 -16.34 -13.44
C ILE A 82 -21.28 -15.74 -12.65
N VAL A 83 -20.93 -14.49 -12.91
CA VAL A 83 -19.91 -13.74 -12.15
C VAL A 83 -20.40 -13.26 -10.77
N CYS A 84 -21.69 -13.48 -10.45
CA CYS A 84 -22.32 -13.24 -9.16
C CYS A 84 -23.26 -14.42 -8.80
N PRO A 85 -22.75 -15.49 -8.17
CA PRO A 85 -23.52 -16.71 -7.91
C PRO A 85 -24.88 -16.50 -7.21
N PRO A 86 -25.02 -15.60 -6.22
CA PRO A 86 -26.33 -15.30 -5.63
C PRO A 86 -27.31 -14.70 -6.64
N SER A 87 -26.85 -13.78 -7.50
CA SER A 87 -27.67 -13.18 -8.55
C SER A 87 -28.06 -14.21 -9.60
N PHE A 88 -27.14 -15.09 -9.99
CA PHE A 88 -27.41 -16.20 -10.92
C PHE A 88 -28.59 -17.07 -10.46
N ILE A 89 -28.59 -17.47 -9.19
CA ILE A 89 -29.67 -18.30 -8.61
C ILE A 89 -30.98 -17.51 -8.60
N LEU A 90 -30.96 -16.26 -8.15
CA LEU A 90 -32.17 -15.43 -8.05
C LEU A 90 -32.78 -15.12 -9.43
N CYS A 91 -31.95 -14.85 -10.44
CA CYS A 91 -32.37 -14.67 -11.83
C CYS A 91 -32.96 -15.96 -12.41
N GLY A 92 -32.34 -17.11 -12.14
CA GLY A 92 -32.88 -18.42 -12.55
C GLY A 92 -34.26 -18.67 -11.95
N LEU A 93 -34.40 -18.48 -10.63
CA LEU A 93 -35.69 -18.59 -9.93
C LEU A 93 -36.74 -17.62 -10.49
N ALA A 94 -36.34 -16.39 -10.84
CA ALA A 94 -37.23 -15.41 -11.46
C ALA A 94 -37.63 -15.79 -12.90
N TYR A 95 -36.69 -16.33 -13.68
CA TYR A 95 -36.90 -16.71 -15.09
C TYR A 95 -37.90 -17.87 -15.22
N PHE A 96 -37.71 -18.94 -14.44
CA PHE A 96 -38.58 -20.12 -14.51
C PHE A 96 -39.94 -19.95 -13.81
N ARG A 97 -40.16 -18.86 -13.07
CA ARG A 97 -41.44 -18.61 -12.39
C ARG A 97 -42.51 -18.16 -13.39
N LYS A 98 -43.59 -18.94 -13.48
CA LYS A 98 -44.77 -18.68 -14.33
C LYS A 98 -46.08 -18.49 -13.56
N THR A 99 -46.10 -18.72 -12.25
CA THR A 99 -47.30 -18.61 -11.41
C THR A 99 -47.51 -17.19 -10.89
N GLU A 100 -48.76 -16.70 -10.99
CA GLU A 100 -49.21 -15.49 -10.28
C GLU A 100 -49.38 -15.82 -8.80
N ASP A 101 -48.86 -14.96 -7.93
CA ASP A 101 -49.02 -15.13 -6.49
C ASP A 101 -50.43 -14.69 -6.12
N GLU A 102 -51.22 -15.59 -5.51
CA GLU A 102 -52.47 -15.24 -4.82
C GLU A 102 -52.15 -14.15 -3.78
N VAL A 103 -52.75 -12.98 -3.95
CA VAL A 103 -52.66 -11.92 -2.96
C VAL A 103 -53.53 -12.32 -1.78
N THR A 104 -52.96 -13.02 -0.79
CA THR A 104 -53.56 -13.07 0.54
C THR A 104 -53.39 -11.69 1.17
N VAL A 105 -54.31 -10.78 0.84
CA VAL A 105 -54.57 -9.60 1.67
C VAL A 105 -55.03 -10.15 3.01
N ARG A 106 -54.17 -10.17 4.03
CA ARG A 106 -54.66 -10.22 5.40
C ARG A 106 -55.49 -8.95 5.57
N SER A 107 -56.82 -9.10 5.50
CA SER A 107 -57.74 -8.05 5.93
C SER A 107 -57.41 -7.73 7.37
N ASN A 108 -57.12 -6.47 7.66
CA ASN A 108 -57.11 -5.97 9.02
C ASN A 108 -58.50 -6.22 9.62
N VAL A 109 -58.62 -7.27 10.43
CA VAL A 109 -59.73 -7.37 11.39
C VAL A 109 -59.36 -6.44 12.54
N PRO A 110 -60.14 -5.40 12.85
CA PRO A 110 -59.95 -4.64 14.08
C PRO A 110 -60.48 -5.53 15.22
N CYS A 111 -59.60 -6.34 15.81
CA CYS A 111 -59.85 -6.89 17.13
C CYS A 111 -59.26 -5.91 18.14
N GLU A 112 -60.16 -5.26 18.86
CA GLU A 112 -59.86 -4.55 20.11
C GLU A 112 -59.02 -5.47 21.01
N ALA A 113 -57.74 -5.16 21.13
CA ALA A 113 -56.88 -5.71 22.17
C ALA A 113 -56.43 -4.53 23.03
N LYS A 114 -56.96 -4.51 24.25
CA LYS A 114 -56.66 -3.57 25.34
C LYS A 114 -55.16 -3.30 25.40
N GLU A 115 -54.79 -2.02 25.40
CA GLU A 115 -53.46 -1.57 25.79
C GLU A 115 -53.20 -1.99 27.24
N GLU A 116 -52.51 -3.11 27.44
CA GLU A 116 -51.75 -3.30 28.66
C GLU A 116 -50.55 -2.35 28.59
N ALA A 117 -50.52 -1.39 29.52
CA ALA A 117 -49.43 -0.45 29.70
C ALA A 117 -48.11 -1.20 29.89
N LYS A 118 -47.30 -1.29 28.82
CA LYS A 118 -45.91 -1.73 28.92
C LYS A 118 -45.13 -0.69 29.72
N ALA A 119 -44.62 -1.11 30.88
CA ALA A 119 -43.64 -0.38 31.66
C ALA A 119 -42.51 0.17 30.75
N PRO A 120 -41.97 1.37 31.03
CA PRO A 120 -41.01 2.01 30.16
C PRO A 120 -39.81 1.09 29.95
N ALA A 121 -39.61 0.66 28.70
CA ALA A 121 -38.49 -0.21 28.33
C ALA A 121 -37.19 0.48 28.76
N GLY A 122 -36.52 -0.09 29.76
CA GLY A 122 -35.25 0.43 30.26
C GLY A 122 -34.31 0.68 29.08
N LYS A 123 -33.75 1.89 29.00
CA LYS A 123 -32.84 2.30 27.93
C LYS A 123 -31.80 1.20 27.77
N LYS A 124 -31.77 0.55 26.59
CA LYS A 124 -30.79 -0.51 26.31
C LYS A 124 -29.40 0.06 26.60
N PRO A 125 -28.52 -0.70 27.29
CA PRO A 125 -27.19 -0.22 27.59
C PRO A 125 -26.50 0.26 26.33
N PHE A 126 -25.78 1.38 26.41
CA PHE A 126 -25.15 2.04 25.25
C PHE A 126 -24.30 1.08 24.41
N TYR A 127 -23.60 0.13 25.03
CA TYR A 127 -22.80 -0.87 24.35
C TYR A 127 -23.61 -1.91 23.53
N LYS A 128 -24.92 -2.00 23.75
CA LYS A 128 -25.86 -2.82 22.94
C LYS A 128 -26.59 -1.99 21.89
N ALA A 129 -26.34 -0.68 21.80
CA ALA A 129 -26.91 0.16 20.77
C ALA A 129 -26.31 -0.23 19.41
N LYS A 130 -27.16 -0.32 18.38
CA LYS A 130 -26.72 -0.67 17.02
C LYS A 130 -25.60 0.24 16.54
N SER A 131 -25.70 1.55 16.80
CA SER A 131 -24.68 2.54 16.42
C SER A 131 -23.32 2.27 17.08
N PHE A 132 -23.31 1.86 18.36
CA PHE A 132 -22.07 1.53 19.06
C PHE A 132 -21.44 0.25 18.50
N ILE A 133 -22.25 -0.78 18.24
CA ILE A 133 -21.77 -2.01 17.61
C ILE A 133 -21.20 -1.72 16.22
N THR A 134 -21.90 -0.92 15.40
CA THR A 134 -21.41 -0.50 14.08
C THR A 134 -20.09 0.26 14.17
N MET A 135 -19.94 1.16 15.16
CA MET A 135 -18.69 1.87 15.40
C MET A 135 -17.55 0.89 15.75
N CYS A 136 -17.78 -0.06 16.66
CA CYS A 136 -16.77 -1.05 17.04
C CYS A 136 -16.37 -1.95 15.85
N VAL A 137 -17.34 -2.38 15.04
CA VAL A 137 -17.07 -3.17 13.83
C VAL A 137 -16.29 -2.36 12.80
N ALA A 138 -16.66 -1.09 12.58
CA ALA A 138 -15.92 -0.20 11.69
C ALA A 138 -14.48 0.03 12.16
N LEU A 139 -14.28 0.29 13.45
CA LEU A 139 -12.95 0.43 14.04
C LEU A 139 -12.11 -0.85 13.89
N GLY A 140 -12.72 -2.01 14.14
CA GLY A 140 -12.07 -3.31 13.94
C GLY A 140 -11.66 -3.52 12.49
N MET A 141 -12.53 -3.20 11.53
CA MET A 141 -12.21 -3.29 10.10
C MET A 141 -11.09 -2.33 9.69
N ILE A 142 -11.06 -1.10 10.22
CA ILE A 142 -9.96 -0.14 9.99
C ILE A 142 -8.65 -0.75 10.48
N ILE A 143 -8.61 -1.27 11.71
CA ILE A 143 -7.39 -1.86 12.28
C ILE A 143 -6.92 -3.05 11.44
N ILE A 144 -7.81 -3.97 11.09
CA ILE A 144 -7.46 -5.15 10.28
C ILE A 144 -6.98 -4.75 8.89
N SER A 145 -7.64 -3.79 8.25
CA SER A 145 -7.29 -3.33 6.90
C SER A 145 -5.95 -2.60 6.91
N SER A 146 -5.73 -1.70 7.86
CA SER A 146 -4.45 -0.99 8.04
C SER A 146 -3.32 -1.95 8.38
N PHE A 147 -3.56 -2.94 9.24
CA PHE A 147 -2.57 -3.96 9.57
C PHE A 147 -2.24 -4.85 8.36
N SER A 148 -3.25 -5.22 7.58
CA SER A 148 -3.07 -6.01 6.35
C SER A 148 -2.30 -5.21 5.29
N ALA A 149 -2.62 -3.92 5.13
CA ALA A 149 -1.88 -3.01 4.26
C ALA A 149 -0.42 -2.89 4.70
N MET A 150 -0.17 -2.69 6.00
CA MET A 150 1.18 -2.64 6.57
C MET A 150 1.94 -3.97 6.34
N CYS A 151 1.29 -5.12 6.52
CA CYS A 151 1.90 -6.42 6.21
C CYS A 151 2.25 -6.52 4.72
N PHE A 152 1.40 -6.02 3.83
CA PHE A 152 1.66 -6.04 2.40
C PHE A 152 2.80 -5.09 2.00
N GLU A 153 2.79 -3.86 2.49
CA GLU A 153 3.81 -2.83 2.24
C GLU A 153 5.19 -3.26 2.75
N THR A 154 5.25 -4.00 3.86
CA THR A 154 6.50 -4.51 4.44
C THR A 154 6.92 -5.89 3.91
N SER A 155 6.21 -6.43 2.91
CA SER A 155 6.39 -7.82 2.43
C SER A 155 6.39 -8.86 3.56
N GLY A 156 5.49 -8.68 4.52
CA GLY A 156 5.39 -9.52 5.71
C GLY A 156 6.56 -9.31 6.66
N PHE A 157 7.00 -8.06 6.83
CA PHE A 157 8.15 -7.69 7.68
C PHE A 157 9.47 -8.36 7.25
N SER A 158 9.65 -8.65 5.96
CA SER A 158 10.86 -9.29 5.42
C SER A 158 12.07 -8.35 5.36
N VAL A 159 11.85 -7.05 5.57
CA VAL A 159 12.88 -6.02 5.59
C VAL A 159 13.18 -5.64 7.04
N LYS A 160 14.41 -5.86 7.46
CA LYS A 160 14.92 -5.40 8.75
C LYS A 160 15.29 -3.92 8.64
N VAL A 161 14.69 -3.09 9.48
CA VAL A 161 14.99 -1.66 9.59
C VAL A 161 15.79 -1.41 10.86
N SER A 162 16.88 -0.67 10.76
CA SER A 162 17.73 -0.32 11.90
C SER A 162 18.35 1.06 11.73
N ASP A 163 18.28 1.87 12.77
CA ASP A 163 18.93 3.18 12.81
C ASP A 163 20.34 3.08 13.41
N PHE A 164 21.26 3.90 12.90
CA PHE A 164 22.56 4.14 13.51
C PHE A 164 23.02 5.57 13.26
N THR A 165 23.96 6.02 14.08
CA THR A 165 24.60 7.32 13.95
C THR A 165 26.00 7.11 13.37
N LEU A 166 26.25 7.66 12.18
CA LEU A 166 27.56 7.65 11.57
C LEU A 166 28.42 8.74 12.23
N THR A 167 29.43 8.31 12.98
CA THR A 167 30.35 9.21 13.68
C THR A 167 31.65 9.40 12.92
N ARG A 168 32.37 10.47 13.28
CA ARG A 168 33.71 10.72 12.77
C ARG A 168 34.68 9.57 13.03
N GLU A 169 34.69 9.04 14.25
CA GLU A 169 35.51 7.87 14.63
C GLU A 169 35.30 6.68 13.69
N MET A 170 34.03 6.36 13.37
CA MET A 170 33.70 5.30 12.43
C MET A 170 34.32 5.55 11.05
N THR A 171 34.19 6.75 10.50
CA THR A 171 34.77 7.08 9.19
C THR A 171 36.31 7.08 9.20
N LEU A 172 36.93 7.48 10.32
CA LEU A 172 38.38 7.46 10.50
C LEU A 172 38.94 6.04 10.58
N SER A 173 38.26 5.13 11.29
CA SER A 173 38.71 3.75 11.47
C SER A 173 38.87 2.99 10.14
N TYR A 174 38.12 3.38 9.11
CA TYR A 174 38.16 2.79 7.78
C TYR A 174 38.80 3.69 6.71
N ASN A 175 39.50 4.74 7.13
CA ASN A 175 39.93 5.81 6.22
C ASN A 175 41.25 5.55 5.48
N GLU A 176 42.00 4.52 5.87
CA GLU A 176 43.22 4.09 5.14
C GLU A 176 42.88 3.22 3.91
N GLY A 177 41.59 3.04 3.58
CA GLY A 177 41.07 2.62 2.28
C GLY A 177 40.58 3.81 1.44
N LYS A 178 41.47 4.76 1.11
CA LYS A 178 41.12 5.95 0.31
C LYS A 178 40.40 5.57 -0.98
N ILE A 179 39.30 6.24 -1.29
CA ILE A 179 38.61 6.06 -2.56
C ILE A 179 39.32 6.96 -3.58
N HIS A 180 39.98 6.34 -4.56
CA HIS A 180 40.74 7.03 -5.63
C HIS A 180 41.77 8.03 -5.09
N GLY A 181 42.42 7.69 -3.96
CA GLY A 181 43.40 8.56 -3.31
C GLY A 181 42.82 9.74 -2.51
N LYS A 182 41.49 9.91 -2.50
CA LYS A 182 40.77 10.92 -1.72
C LYS A 182 40.28 10.33 -0.40
N GLN A 183 40.38 11.13 0.65
CA GLN A 183 39.92 10.80 1.99
C GLN A 183 38.49 11.29 2.19
N TYR A 184 37.65 10.46 2.80
CA TYR A 184 36.27 10.80 3.15
C TYR A 184 36.08 10.51 4.64
N ALA A 185 36.47 11.45 5.49
CA ALA A 185 36.07 11.45 6.91
C ALA A 185 35.26 12.69 7.22
N ILE A 186 34.34 12.52 8.17
CA ILE A 186 33.58 13.64 8.74
C ILE A 186 34.59 14.63 9.33
N PRO A 187 34.55 15.91 8.93
CA PRO A 187 35.47 16.92 9.45
C PRO A 187 35.15 17.25 10.91
N LEU A 188 36.06 17.94 11.57
CA LEU A 188 35.72 18.66 12.80
C LEU A 188 35.02 19.96 12.42
N THR A 189 33.91 20.26 13.07
CA THR A 189 33.23 21.54 12.90
C THR A 189 33.84 22.54 13.86
N VAL A 190 34.33 23.66 13.33
CA VAL A 190 34.83 24.77 14.14
C VAL A 190 33.67 25.74 14.38
N THR A 191 33.31 25.94 15.65
CA THR A 191 32.28 26.92 16.05
C THR A 191 32.84 28.34 16.05
N ASP A 192 31.97 29.35 16.10
CA ASP A 192 32.36 30.77 16.06
C ASP A 192 33.32 31.18 17.20
N ASP A 193 33.36 30.43 18.30
CA ASP A 193 34.30 30.60 19.40
C ASP A 193 35.64 29.87 19.20
N GLY A 194 35.88 29.32 18.01
CA GLY A 194 37.12 28.66 17.61
C GLY A 194 37.28 27.23 18.17
N LYS A 195 36.24 26.66 18.77
CA LYS A 195 36.29 25.29 19.30
C LYS A 195 35.95 24.27 18.24
N GLU A 196 36.67 23.15 18.27
CA GLU A 196 36.39 22.00 17.42
C GLU A 196 35.37 21.09 18.08
N HIS A 197 34.36 20.68 17.33
CA HIS A 197 33.30 19.78 17.75
C HIS A 197 33.19 18.62 16.76
N GLU A 198 33.03 17.40 17.31
CA GLU A 198 32.68 16.25 16.49
C GLU A 198 31.19 16.26 16.15
N THR A 199 30.92 15.95 14.90
CA THR A 199 29.57 15.89 14.35
C THR A 199 29.29 14.50 13.79
N SER A 200 28.04 14.28 13.40
CA SER A 200 27.54 12.97 13.00
C SER A 200 26.38 13.07 12.04
N TYR A 201 26.14 11.99 11.30
CA TYR A 201 25.00 11.83 10.41
C TYR A 201 24.07 10.74 10.90
N SER A 202 22.76 11.01 10.88
CA SER A 202 21.76 10.02 11.28
C SER A 202 21.31 9.18 10.09
N VAL A 203 21.38 7.86 10.21
CA VAL A 203 21.17 6.92 9.09
C VAL A 203 20.18 5.83 9.48
N THR A 204 19.31 5.45 8.55
CA THR A 204 18.46 4.26 8.62
C THR A 204 18.91 3.25 7.57
N MET A 205 19.18 2.01 7.98
CA MET A 205 19.45 0.88 7.10
C MET A 205 18.20 0.00 6.94
N TYR A 206 17.92 -0.38 5.70
CA TYR A 206 16.87 -1.32 5.30
C TYR A 206 17.56 -2.53 4.66
N LYS A 207 17.49 -3.67 5.31
CA LYS A 207 18.15 -4.91 4.89
C LYS A 207 17.11 -5.99 4.59
N PRO A 208 17.04 -6.53 3.37
CA PRO A 208 16.15 -7.65 3.08
C PRO A 208 16.72 -8.93 3.67
N ALA A 209 15.84 -9.87 4.02
CA ALA A 209 16.25 -11.19 4.53
C ALA A 209 17.16 -11.98 3.56
N SER A 210 17.07 -11.71 2.25
CA SER A 210 17.90 -12.35 1.22
C SER A 210 19.36 -11.87 1.21
N ALA A 211 19.66 -10.71 1.80
CA ALA A 211 21.02 -10.15 1.86
C ALA A 211 21.83 -10.85 2.97
N THR A 212 22.71 -11.76 2.57
CA THR A 212 23.55 -12.58 3.45
C THR A 212 25.00 -12.51 2.98
N GLU A 213 25.95 -13.04 3.77
CA GLU A 213 27.35 -13.12 3.35
C GLU A 213 27.52 -14.03 2.11
N GLU A 214 26.73 -15.10 2.02
CA GLU A 214 26.73 -16.04 0.90
C GLU A 214 25.97 -15.51 -0.33
N ASN A 215 25.02 -14.59 -0.12
CA ASN A 215 24.29 -13.90 -1.17
C ASN A 215 24.28 -12.38 -0.95
N PRO A 216 25.40 -11.68 -1.24
CA PRO A 216 25.49 -10.24 -1.11
C PRO A 216 24.54 -9.52 -2.07
N ALA A 217 23.85 -8.52 -1.54
CA ALA A 217 22.84 -7.76 -2.27
C ALA A 217 23.39 -6.44 -2.82
N PRO A 218 22.85 -5.92 -3.94
CA PRO A 218 23.17 -4.57 -4.41
C PRO A 218 22.81 -3.54 -3.34
N VAL A 219 23.51 -2.41 -3.33
CA VAL A 219 23.31 -1.36 -2.32
C VAL A 219 22.80 -0.09 -2.98
N VAL A 220 21.83 0.57 -2.33
CA VAL A 220 21.33 1.88 -2.74
C VAL A 220 21.46 2.89 -1.60
N PHE A 221 22.16 3.98 -1.85
CA PHE A 221 22.24 5.12 -0.92
C PHE A 221 21.17 6.14 -1.27
N VAL A 222 20.34 6.52 -0.30
CA VAL A 222 19.18 7.39 -0.49
C VAL A 222 19.39 8.69 0.25
N LEU A 223 19.31 9.82 -0.46
CA LEU A 223 19.45 11.15 0.13
C LEU A 223 18.20 12.01 -0.10
N PRO A 224 17.49 12.42 0.97
CA PRO A 224 16.38 13.36 0.90
C PRO A 224 16.79 14.75 0.39
N GLY A 225 15.79 15.55 0.03
CA GLY A 225 15.98 16.94 -0.39
C GLY A 225 16.19 17.91 0.78
N PHE A 226 16.29 19.20 0.46
CA PHE A 226 16.40 20.26 1.46
C PHE A 226 15.16 20.35 2.35
N THR A 227 15.33 20.63 3.63
CA THR A 227 14.29 20.66 4.67
C THR A 227 13.53 19.34 4.84
N ARG A 228 14.17 18.21 4.58
CA ARG A 228 13.60 16.86 4.68
C ARG A 228 14.50 15.94 5.48
N THR A 229 13.94 14.82 5.91
CA THR A 229 14.63 13.79 6.70
C THR A 229 14.53 12.44 6.02
N LYS A 230 15.30 11.45 6.46
CA LYS A 230 15.29 10.06 5.98
C LYS A 230 13.90 9.41 6.05
N ALA A 231 13.05 9.87 6.98
CA ALA A 231 11.64 9.45 7.06
C ALA A 231 10.84 9.80 5.79
N THR A 232 11.18 10.89 5.12
CA THR A 232 10.44 11.37 3.93
C THR A 232 10.68 10.54 2.68
N MET A 233 11.75 9.73 2.66
CA MET A 233 12.05 8.77 1.60
C MET A 233 11.89 7.31 2.04
N ALA A 234 11.35 7.05 3.23
CA ALA A 234 11.24 5.71 3.80
C ALA A 234 10.46 4.74 2.89
N GLN A 235 9.37 5.21 2.25
CA GLN A 235 8.60 4.37 1.32
C GLN A 235 9.45 3.86 0.13
N TYR A 236 10.35 4.69 -0.40
CA TYR A 236 11.25 4.27 -1.47
C TYR A 236 12.29 3.27 -0.97
N CYS A 237 12.79 3.50 0.25
CA CYS A 237 13.79 2.62 0.85
C CYS A 237 13.23 1.22 1.14
N VAL A 238 12.02 1.15 1.68
CA VAL A 238 11.33 -0.13 1.91
C VAL A 238 11.09 -0.85 0.59
N GLU A 239 10.58 -0.16 -0.44
CA GLU A 239 10.27 -0.79 -1.73
C GLU A 239 11.53 -1.29 -2.46
N LEU A 240 12.62 -0.52 -2.45
CA LEU A 240 13.91 -0.95 -2.99
C LEU A 240 14.45 -2.16 -2.22
N SER A 241 14.34 -2.14 -0.89
CA SER A 241 14.81 -3.24 -0.06
C SER A 241 14.00 -4.51 -0.28
N ARG A 242 12.68 -4.38 -0.39
CA ARG A 242 11.76 -5.47 -0.75
C ARG A 242 12.09 -6.14 -2.08
N ARG A 243 12.68 -5.38 -3.01
CA ARG A 243 13.17 -5.87 -4.32
C ARG A 243 14.58 -6.46 -4.27
N GLY A 244 15.18 -6.57 -3.08
CA GLY A 244 16.43 -7.28 -2.86
C GLY A 244 17.67 -6.40 -2.70
N ALA A 245 17.53 -5.08 -2.56
CA ALA A 245 18.67 -4.19 -2.29
C ALA A 245 18.87 -3.94 -0.78
N VAL A 246 20.10 -3.76 -0.33
CA VAL A 246 20.36 -3.10 0.96
C VAL A 246 20.27 -1.61 0.74
N VAL A 247 19.48 -0.90 1.54
CA VAL A 247 19.26 0.53 1.36
C VAL A 247 19.71 1.28 2.59
N PHE A 248 20.50 2.33 2.39
CA PHE A 248 20.87 3.25 3.46
C PHE A 248 20.29 4.63 3.18
N CYS A 249 19.53 5.20 4.11
CA CYS A 249 19.01 6.55 3.98
C CYS A 249 19.58 7.45 5.06
N SER A 250 20.27 8.52 4.65
CA SER A 250 20.89 9.47 5.57
C SER A 250 20.05 10.74 5.67
N ASP A 251 19.92 11.29 6.87
CA ASP A 251 19.54 12.68 7.05
C ASP A 251 20.64 13.59 6.47
N PRO A 252 20.32 14.53 5.56
CA PRO A 252 21.33 15.44 5.03
C PRO A 252 21.91 16.36 6.11
N GLY A 253 23.05 17.00 5.83
CA GLY A 253 23.63 18.04 6.69
C GLY A 253 22.60 19.09 7.13
N GLY A 254 22.59 19.38 8.44
CA GLY A 254 21.73 20.35 9.12
C GLY A 254 20.26 19.92 9.26
N GLN A 255 19.94 18.64 9.07
CA GLN A 255 18.56 18.17 9.00
C GLN A 255 18.35 16.89 9.84
N GLY A 256 17.11 16.71 10.33
CA GLY A 256 16.74 15.52 11.09
C GLY A 256 17.59 15.32 12.34
N GLY A 257 18.17 14.11 12.47
CA GLY A 257 19.07 13.77 13.57
C GLY A 257 20.55 14.04 13.31
N THR A 258 20.91 14.58 12.14
CA THR A 258 22.30 14.90 11.77
C THR A 258 22.75 16.15 12.52
N THR A 259 23.90 16.08 13.20
CA THR A 259 24.48 17.21 13.95
C THR A 259 25.46 18.03 13.11
N GLU A 260 26.01 17.47 12.04
CA GLU A 260 26.82 18.21 11.07
C GLU A 260 25.94 19.22 10.33
N ASN A 261 26.31 20.50 10.34
CA ASN A 261 25.53 21.58 9.75
C ASN A 261 26.05 22.00 8.36
N SER A 262 27.18 21.47 7.93
CA SER A 262 27.79 21.77 6.65
C SER A 262 26.98 21.25 5.46
N SER A 263 26.99 22.04 4.39
CA SER A 263 26.47 21.69 3.07
C SER A 263 27.59 21.41 2.05
N THR A 264 28.84 21.35 2.49
CA THR A 264 29.98 21.01 1.63
C THR A 264 29.87 19.56 1.13
N GLY A 265 30.36 19.30 -0.08
CA GLY A 265 30.39 17.95 -0.65
C GLY A 265 28.99 17.46 -1.08
N ALA A 266 28.68 16.21 -0.77
CA ALA A 266 27.41 15.57 -1.10
C ALA A 266 26.47 15.47 0.13
N HIS A 267 26.58 16.44 1.05
CA HIS A 267 25.75 16.53 2.27
C HIS A 267 25.88 15.33 3.22
N GLY A 268 27.05 14.68 3.23
CA GLY A 268 27.43 13.62 4.16
C GLY A 268 27.18 12.20 3.67
N ILE A 269 26.47 12.03 2.54
CA ILE A 269 26.25 10.71 1.97
C ILE A 269 27.58 10.07 1.52
N GLU A 270 28.57 10.87 1.15
CA GLU A 270 29.92 10.43 0.77
C GLU A 270 30.65 9.73 1.92
N TYR A 271 30.45 10.19 3.16
CA TYR A 271 31.03 9.56 4.34
C TYR A 271 30.38 8.22 4.64
N LEU A 272 29.06 8.14 4.42
CA LEU A 272 28.32 6.89 4.56
C LEU A 272 28.73 5.86 3.51
N VAL A 273 28.91 6.29 2.26
CA VAL A 273 29.40 5.41 1.19
C VAL A 273 30.81 4.91 1.52
N GLN A 274 31.72 5.79 1.94
CA GLN A 274 33.07 5.38 2.32
C GLN A 274 33.03 4.36 3.46
N TYR A 275 32.25 4.63 4.51
CA TYR A 275 32.14 3.75 5.66
C TYR A 275 31.62 2.36 5.25
N VAL A 276 30.51 2.32 4.48
CA VAL A 276 29.93 1.06 4.02
C VAL A 276 30.84 0.35 3.02
N TYR A 277 31.54 1.06 2.14
CA TYR A 277 32.43 0.46 1.14
C TYR A 277 33.65 -0.21 1.79
N ASN A 278 34.32 0.50 2.71
CA ASN A 278 35.57 0.04 3.33
C ASN A 278 35.36 -0.91 4.51
N ASN A 279 34.26 -0.78 5.25
CA ASN A 279 33.92 -1.71 6.33
C ASN A 279 33.39 -3.02 5.74
N SER A 280 34.32 -3.91 5.41
CA SER A 280 34.00 -5.22 4.85
C SER A 280 33.55 -6.21 5.92
N ASP A 281 33.86 -6.00 7.19
CA ASP A 281 33.52 -6.94 8.26
C ASP A 281 32.04 -6.85 8.66
N ASP A 282 31.50 -5.63 8.82
CA ASP A 282 30.12 -5.43 9.23
C ASP A 282 29.13 -5.48 8.05
N PHE A 283 29.60 -5.23 6.82
CA PHE A 283 28.76 -5.13 5.62
C PHE A 283 29.08 -6.19 4.57
N LYS A 284 29.43 -7.40 4.97
CA LYS A 284 29.67 -8.54 4.07
C LYS A 284 28.48 -8.91 3.18
N PHE A 285 27.27 -8.59 3.65
CA PHE A 285 26.02 -8.81 2.92
C PHE A 285 25.75 -7.74 1.83
N CYS A 286 26.63 -6.75 1.68
CA CYS A 286 26.57 -5.72 0.65
C CYS A 286 27.54 -6.05 -0.48
N ASP A 287 27.04 -6.16 -1.72
CA ASP A 287 27.87 -6.30 -2.91
C ASP A 287 28.51 -4.96 -3.28
N LYS A 288 29.82 -4.84 -3.00
CA LYS A 288 30.61 -3.62 -3.20
C LYS A 288 30.76 -3.21 -4.66
N ASN A 289 30.50 -4.10 -5.61
CA ASN A 289 30.57 -3.80 -7.05
C ASN A 289 29.24 -3.27 -7.62
N ARG A 290 28.17 -3.28 -6.82
CA ARG A 290 26.81 -2.86 -7.23
C ARG A 290 26.24 -1.83 -6.27
N PHE A 291 26.96 -0.73 -6.10
CA PHE A 291 26.49 0.44 -5.35
C PHE A 291 25.82 1.43 -6.31
N GLY A 292 24.62 1.88 -5.96
CA GLY A 292 23.93 2.98 -6.62
C GLY A 292 23.49 4.02 -5.60
N ALA A 293 23.06 5.19 -6.06
CA ALA A 293 22.51 6.21 -5.20
C ALA A 293 21.27 6.83 -5.83
N VAL A 294 20.33 7.31 -5.02
CA VAL A 294 19.15 8.06 -5.50
C VAL A 294 18.89 9.22 -4.55
N GLY A 295 18.38 10.31 -5.08
CA GLY A 295 18.03 11.45 -4.25
C GLY A 295 16.90 12.27 -4.81
N HIS A 296 16.22 13.00 -3.93
CA HIS A 296 15.11 13.87 -4.30
C HIS A 296 15.50 15.35 -4.22
N SER A 297 15.17 16.14 -5.24
CA SER A 297 15.47 17.58 -5.30
C SER A 297 16.97 17.85 -5.09
N GLN A 298 17.36 18.61 -4.07
CA GLN A 298 18.77 18.84 -3.72
C GLN A 298 19.54 17.53 -3.46
N GLY A 299 18.88 16.52 -2.86
CA GLY A 299 19.45 15.19 -2.70
C GLY A 299 19.79 14.53 -4.03
N GLY A 300 19.01 14.80 -5.08
CA GLY A 300 19.29 14.34 -6.45
C GLY A 300 20.56 14.95 -7.02
N GLY A 301 20.75 16.26 -6.84
CA GLY A 301 22.00 16.93 -7.21
C GLY A 301 23.21 16.38 -6.44
N ASN A 302 23.04 16.15 -5.13
CA ASN A 302 24.09 15.62 -4.27
C ASN A 302 24.53 14.20 -4.66
N VAL A 303 23.60 13.30 -5.06
CA VAL A 303 24.00 11.96 -5.52
C VAL A 303 24.74 11.99 -6.86
N VAL A 304 24.45 12.97 -7.72
CA VAL A 304 25.25 13.21 -8.94
C VAL A 304 26.65 13.70 -8.57
N THR A 305 26.78 14.64 -7.63
CA THR A 305 28.08 15.07 -7.10
C THR A 305 28.85 13.89 -6.51
N LEU A 306 28.20 13.06 -5.69
CA LEU A 306 28.77 11.84 -5.12
C LEU A 306 29.32 10.90 -6.21
N ALA A 307 28.52 10.63 -7.25
CA ALA A 307 28.94 9.76 -8.33
C ALA A 307 30.12 10.34 -9.11
N SER A 308 30.12 11.66 -9.37
CA SER A 308 31.26 12.34 -9.98
C SER A 308 32.53 12.25 -9.13
N ASP A 309 32.39 12.44 -7.82
CA ASP A 309 33.49 12.40 -6.85
C ASP A 309 34.11 11.00 -6.72
N MET A 310 33.32 9.95 -6.94
CA MET A 310 33.73 8.55 -6.77
C MET A 310 33.85 7.77 -8.09
N ALA A 311 33.87 8.46 -9.24
CA ALA A 311 33.82 7.85 -10.58
C ALA A 311 35.07 7.04 -10.95
N GLY A 312 36.26 7.40 -10.44
CA GLY A 312 37.52 6.83 -10.92
C GLY A 312 37.82 7.19 -12.39
N ALA A 313 38.73 6.46 -13.03
CA ALA A 313 39.09 6.68 -14.44
C ALA A 313 38.18 5.91 -15.43
N SER A 314 37.40 4.95 -14.96
CA SER A 314 36.56 4.07 -15.78
C SER A 314 35.27 3.66 -15.04
N PHE A 315 34.30 3.10 -15.77
CA PHE A 315 33.07 2.61 -15.15
C PHE A 315 33.35 1.48 -14.13
N GLU A 316 34.35 0.65 -14.40
CA GLU A 316 34.80 -0.43 -13.52
C GLU A 316 35.35 0.12 -12.20
N GLU A 317 36.09 1.22 -12.24
CA GLU A 317 36.64 1.90 -11.06
C GLU A 317 35.60 2.72 -10.29
N SER A 318 34.49 3.11 -10.92
CA SER A 318 33.45 3.89 -10.23
C SER A 318 32.89 3.14 -9.04
N ILE A 319 32.83 3.78 -7.87
CA ILE A 319 32.16 3.17 -6.71
C ILE A 319 30.65 3.24 -6.92
N ILE A 320 30.11 4.36 -7.40
CA ILE A 320 28.68 4.52 -7.67
C ILE A 320 28.40 4.19 -9.14
N LYS A 321 27.79 3.03 -9.38
CA LYS A 321 27.49 2.49 -10.72
C LYS A 321 26.26 3.12 -11.37
N SER A 322 25.36 3.70 -10.58
CA SER A 322 24.12 4.31 -11.08
C SER A 322 23.62 5.40 -10.14
N VAL A 323 23.08 6.47 -10.72
CA VAL A 323 22.34 7.55 -10.05
C VAL A 323 20.99 7.81 -10.69
#